data_AF-A0A7L4MVP2-F1
#
_entry.id   AF-A0A7L4MVP2-F1
#
_cell.length_a   1.000
_cell.length_b   1.000
_cell.length_c   1.000
_cell.angle_alpha   90.00
_cell.angle_beta   90.00
_cell.angle_gamma   90.00
#
_symmetry.space_group_name_H-M   'P 1'
#
loop_
_entity.id
_entity.type
_entity.pdbx_description
1 polymer ?
#
loop_
_entity_poly.entity_id
_entity_poly.type
_entity_poly.pdbx_seq_one_letter_code
_entity_poly.pdbx_strand_id
1 'polypeptide(L)' 'SFQGSQGRAYLFNSVVNVGCGPAEERVLLTGLHAVADIYCENCKTTLGWKYEHAFESSQKYKEGKFIIELAHMIKDNGWE' A
#
# COMPACT_ATOMS: atom_id res chain seq x y z
N SER A 1 2.04 6.93 -11.67
CA SER A 1 1.78 7.60 -10.38
C SER A 1 0.75 6.76 -9.64
N PHE A 2 0.92 6.51 -8.34
CA PHE A 2 -0.04 5.75 -7.54
C PHE A 2 -1.00 6.69 -6.82
N GLN A 3 -2.25 6.24 -6.67
CA GLN A 3 -3.32 7.01 -6.03
C GLN A 3 -4.08 6.10 -5.08
N GLY A 4 -4.36 6.63 -3.89
CA GLY A 4 -5.23 6.03 -2.88
C GLY A 4 -6.51 6.84 -2.69
N SER A 5 -7.23 6.53 -1.63
CA SER A 5 -8.51 7.15 -1.31
C SER A 5 -8.38 8.63 -0.93
N GLN A 6 -7.25 9.02 -0.37
CA GLN A 6 -6.90 10.37 0.09
C GLN A 6 -5.90 11.07 -0.84
N GLY A 7 -5.75 10.58 -2.08
CA GLY A 7 -4.98 11.24 -3.12
C GLY A 7 -3.70 10.51 -3.49
N ARG A 8 -2.56 11.20 -3.48
CA ARG A 8 -1.29 10.62 -3.97
C ARG A 8 -0.76 9.57 -3.01
N ALA A 9 -0.17 8.53 -3.57
CA ALA A 9 0.46 7.46 -2.81
C ALA A 9 1.79 7.04 -3.44
N TYR A 10 2.60 6.32 -2.67
CA TYR A 10 3.88 5.76 -3.13
C TYR A 10 3.89 4.24 -3.01
N LEU A 11 4.62 3.60 -3.93
CA LEU A 11 4.86 2.16 -3.93
C LEU A 11 6.21 1.87 -3.27
N PHE A 12 6.21 1.06 -2.23
CA PHE A 12 7.38 0.65 -1.47
C PHE A 12 7.64 -0.85 -1.62
N ASN A 13 8.91 -1.23 -1.67
CA ASN A 13 9.31 -2.64 -1.65
C ASN A 13 9.19 -3.26 -0.25
N SER A 14 9.37 -2.46 0.80
CA SER A 14 9.31 -2.90 2.19
C SER A 14 8.86 -1.77 3.09
N VAL A 15 8.15 -2.12 4.16
CA VAL A 15 7.61 -1.23 5.19
C VAL A 15 7.73 -1.96 6.53
N VAL A 16 7.88 -1.21 7.63
CA VAL A 16 8.02 -1.78 8.98
C VAL A 16 6.92 -1.23 9.89
N ASN A 17 6.68 -1.91 11.01
CA ASN A 17 5.70 -1.50 12.02
C ASN A 17 4.26 -1.41 11.48
N VAL A 18 3.91 -2.29 10.53
CA VAL A 18 2.56 -2.40 9.99
C VAL A 18 2.01 -3.81 10.18
N GLY A 19 0.72 -3.88 10.53
CA GLY A 19 -0.07 -5.10 10.46
C GLY A 19 -0.77 -5.19 9.10
N CYS A 20 -1.12 -6.40 8.69
CA CYS A 20 -1.89 -6.65 7.47
C CYS A 20 -3.26 -7.24 7.84
N GLY A 21 -4.31 -6.71 7.23
CA GLY A 21 -5.65 -7.31 7.27
C GLY A 21 -5.76 -8.55 6.38
N PRO A 22 -6.95 -9.16 6.29
CA PRO A 22 -7.22 -10.20 5.32
C PRO A 22 -7.08 -9.67 3.88
N ALA A 23 -6.70 -10.54 2.96
CA ALA A 23 -6.68 -10.23 1.54
C ALA A 23 -8.11 -10.20 0.98
N GLU A 24 -8.42 -9.16 0.22
CA GLU A 24 -9.70 -8.96 -0.45
C GLU A 24 -9.47 -8.63 -1.93
N GLU A 25 -10.36 -9.10 -2.80
CA GLU A 25 -10.32 -8.75 -4.20
C GLU A 25 -10.90 -7.35 -4.43
N ARG A 26 -10.13 -6.48 -5.09
CA ARG A 26 -10.50 -5.09 -5.36
C ARG A 26 -10.17 -4.73 -6.81
N VAL A 27 -11.13 -4.14 -7.51
CA VAL A 27 -10.91 -3.58 -8.85
C VAL A 27 -10.25 -2.22 -8.69
N LEU A 28 -9.02 -2.09 -9.19
CA LEU A 28 -8.25 -0.86 -9.19
C LEU A 28 -8.11 -0.32 -10.61
N LEU A 29 -7.53 0.87 -10.76
CA LEU A 29 -7.30 1.49 -12.08
C LEU A 29 -6.55 0.60 -13.08
N THR A 30 -5.72 -0.32 -12.59
CA THR A 30 -4.91 -1.23 -13.42
C THR A 30 -5.47 -2.66 -13.44
N GLY A 31 -6.76 -2.84 -13.16
CA GLY A 31 -7.42 -4.15 -13.18
C GLY A 31 -7.67 -4.76 -11.80
N LEU A 32 -8.08 -6.03 -11.79
CA LEU A 32 -8.39 -6.79 -10.58
C LEU A 32 -7.11 -7.16 -9.83
N HIS A 33 -7.13 -6.99 -8.51
CA HIS A 33 -6.03 -7.37 -7.61
C HIS A 33 -6.60 -7.98 -6.33
N ALA A 34 -5.88 -8.91 -5.71
CA ALA A 34 -6.06 -9.24 -4.31
C ALA A 34 -5.14 -8.33 -3.48
N VAL A 35 -5.71 -7.56 -2.56
CA VAL A 35 -4.98 -6.60 -1.73
C VAL A 35 -5.32 -6.79 -0.26
N ALA A 36 -4.36 -6.55 0.63
CA ALA A 36 -4.57 -6.57 2.07
C ALA A 36 -4.37 -5.15 2.61
N ASP A 37 -5.36 -4.59 3.31
CA ASP A 37 -5.19 -3.27 3.93
C ASP A 37 -4.10 -3.35 5.02
N ILE A 38 -3.24 -2.32 5.06
CA ILE A 38 -2.17 -2.21 6.06
C ILE A 38 -2.48 -1.09 7.04
N TYR A 39 -2.14 -1.32 8.31
CA TYR A 39 -2.37 -0.38 9.39
C TYR A 39 -1.16 -0.29 10.31
N CYS A 40 -0.97 0.87 10.94
CA CYS A 40 0.08 1.06 11.93
C CYS A 40 -0.12 0.09 13.12
N GLU A 41 0.91 -0.66 13.51
CA GLU A 41 0.79 -1.61 14.62
C GLU A 41 0.45 -0.93 15.96
N ASN A 42 0.86 0.34 16.13
CA ASN A 42 0.66 1.07 17.37
C ASN A 42 -0.72 1.75 17.45
N CYS A 43 -1.08 2.60 16.48
CA CYS A 43 -2.31 3.38 16.53
C CYS A 43 -3.47 2.78 15.71
N LYS A 44 -3.24 1.68 15.00
CA LYS A 44 -4.21 0.97 14.16
C LYS A 44 -4.84 1.81 13.03
N THR A 45 -4.27 2.98 12.75
CA THR A 45 -4.65 3.80 11.60
C THR A 45 -4.29 3.08 10.31
N THR A 46 -5.24 2.96 9.38
CA THR A 46 -5.00 2.45 8.03
C THR A 46 -4.06 3.39 7.27
N LEU A 47 -2.99 2.84 6.70
CA LEU A 47 -1.95 3.61 6.00
C LEU A 47 -2.02 3.43 4.47
N GLY A 48 -2.63 2.34 4.02
CA GLY A 48 -2.75 1.96 2.62
C GLY A 48 -3.00 0.46 2.48
N TRP A 49 -2.39 -0.20 1.49
CA TRP A 49 -2.57 -1.64 1.26
C TRP A 49 -1.33 -2.31 0.66
N LYS A 50 -1.21 -3.63 0.83
CA LYS A 50 -0.23 -4.50 0.18
C LYS A 50 -0.89 -5.22 -0.99
N TYR A 51 -0.18 -5.37 -2.09
CA TYR A 51 -0.59 -6.24 -3.20
C TYR A 51 -0.23 -7.69 -2.90
N GLU A 52 -1.22 -8.55 -2.69
CA GLU A 52 -1.00 -9.99 -2.52
C GLU A 52 -0.98 -10.70 -3.88
N HIS A 53 -1.87 -10.30 -4.80
CA HIS A 53 -1.93 -10.86 -6.13
C HIS A 53 -2.39 -9.84 -7.18
N ALA A 54 -1.81 -9.91 -8.37
CA ALA A 54 -2.27 -9.18 -9.55
C ALA A 54 -2.66 -10.18 -10.65
N PHE A 55 -3.88 -10.08 -11.16
CA PHE A 55 -4.37 -11.05 -12.15
C PHE A 55 -3.81 -10.81 -13.55
N GLU A 56 -3.41 -9.57 -13.85
CA GLU A 56 -2.77 -9.21 -15.11
C GLU A 56 -1.24 -9.34 -15.02
N SER A 57 -0.62 -10.03 -15.99
CA SER A 57 0.84 -10.21 -16.06
C SER A 57 1.60 -8.88 -16.06
N SER A 58 1.04 -7.83 -16.67
CA SER A 58 1.62 -6.48 -16.73
C SER A 58 1.73 -5.82 -15.35
N GLN A 59 0.96 -6.28 -14.36
CA GLN A 59 0.88 -5.72 -13.02
C GLN A 59 1.60 -6.58 -11.96
N LYS A 60 2.15 -7.74 -12.32
CA LYS A 60 2.86 -8.66 -11.40
C LYS A 60 4.02 -8.00 -10.66
N TYR A 61 4.63 -6.96 -11.22
CA TYR A 61 5.68 -6.19 -10.56
C TYR A 61 5.24 -5.51 -9.25
N LYS A 62 3.93 -5.45 -8.97
CA LYS A 62 3.36 -4.88 -7.74
C LYS A 62 3.23 -5.91 -6.62
N GLU A 63 3.18 -7.21 -6.92
CA GLU A 63 2.99 -8.25 -5.91
C GLU A 63 4.07 -8.18 -4.83
N GLY A 64 3.64 -8.31 -3.57
CA GLY A 64 4.48 -8.16 -2.39
C GLY A 64 4.81 -6.71 -2.01
N LYS A 65 4.45 -5.72 -2.84
CA LYS A 65 4.75 -4.30 -2.58
C LYS A 65 3.59 -3.59 -1.89
N PHE A 66 3.93 -2.44 -1.31
CA PHE A 66 3.05 -1.69 -0.42
C PHE A 66 2.72 -0.33 -1.00
N ILE A 67 1.45 0.04 -0.95
CA ILE A 67 0.99 1.40 -1.15
C ILE A 67 0.85 2.06 0.22
N ILE A 68 1.48 3.21 0.39
CA ILE A 68 1.23 4.11 1.52
C ILE A 68 0.74 5.45 0.97
N GLU A 69 -0.38 5.93 1.52
CA GLU A 69 -0.96 7.21 1.16
C GLU A 69 -0.15 8.38 1.76
N LEU A 70 0.13 9.40 0.95
CA LEU A 70 0.95 10.55 1.37
C LEU A 70 0.33 11.31 2.55
N ALA A 71 -1.00 11.26 2.69
CA ALA A 71 -1.73 11.85 3.81
C ALA A 71 -1.28 11.30 5.18
N HIS A 72 -0.68 10.11 5.21
CA HIS A 72 -0.18 9.46 6.43
C HIS A 72 1.35 9.44 6.51
N MET A 73 2.05 10.22 5.68
CA MET A 73 3.51 10.25 5.63
C MET A 73 4.06 11.63 5.97
N ILE A 74 5.11 11.63 6.79
CA ILE A 74 5.96 12.80 7.02
C ILE A 74 7.37 12.38 6.62
N LYS A 75 8.01 13.20 5.77
CA LYS A 75 9.42 13.01 5.44
C LYS A 75 10.25 13.66 6.54
N ASP A 76 10.79 12.82 7.41
CA ASP A 76 11.87 13.22 8.30
C ASP A 76 13.20 12.80 7.68
N ASN A 77 14.07 13.77 7.49
CA ASN A 77 15.38 13.55 6.91
C ASN A 77 16.42 13.19 7.98
N GLY A 78 16.18 13.55 9.25
CA GLY A 78 17.15 13.34 10.34
C GLY A 78 18.49 14.06 10.12
N TRP A 79 18.50 15.21 9.44
CA TRP A 79 19.72 16.01 9.23
C TRP A 79 19.85 16.92 10.44
N GLU A 80 20.68 16.53 11.41
CA GLU A 80 21.28 17.44 12.39
C GLU A 80 22.49 18.15 11.78
#